data_AF-A0AAN6WMH9-F1
#
_entry.id   AF-A0AAN6WMH9-F1
#
_cell.length_a   1.000
_cell.length_b   1.000
_cell.length_c   1.000
_cell.angle_alpha   90.00
_cell.angle_beta   90.00
_cell.angle_gamma   90.00
#
_symmetry.space_group_name_H-M   'P 1'
#
loop_
_entity.id
_entity.type
_entity.pdbx_description
1 polymer ?
#
loop_
_entity_poly.entity_id
_entity_poly.type
_entity_poly.pdbx_seq_one_letter_code
_entity_poly.pdbx_strand_id
1 'polypeptide(L)'
;MISNALFSSFLSQLLLAAFALAAPLKEDSTITVKTVGNAWQYGTGGGILGLIVLILDIIVFVEVLQSNRPASSKIIWCLVVFLFPIVGMVVYYVFSNRSAHSNRSGYETLTQS
;
A
#
# COMPACT_ATOMS: atom_id res chain seq x y z
N MET A 1 21.88 -26.67 14.32
CA MET A 1 21.88 -26.72 12.83
C MET A 1 20.49 -26.99 12.26
N ILE A 2 19.61 -27.77 12.92
CA ILE A 2 18.23 -28.06 12.45
C ILE A 2 17.34 -26.82 12.36
N SER A 3 17.43 -25.89 13.31
CA SER A 3 16.50 -24.74 13.39
C SER A 3 16.61 -23.77 12.21
N ASN A 4 17.81 -23.56 11.66
CA ASN A 4 17.99 -22.68 10.50
C ASN A 4 17.48 -23.32 9.21
N ALA A 5 17.61 -24.63 9.08
CA ALA A 5 17.11 -25.36 7.91
C ALA A 5 15.56 -25.39 7.89
N LEU A 6 14.93 -25.56 9.06
CA LEU A 6 13.47 -25.52 9.20
C LEU A 6 12.91 -24.12 8.89
N PHE A 7 13.57 -23.07 9.36
CA PHE A 7 13.18 -21.69 9.07
C PHE A 7 13.31 -21.35 7.57
N SER A 8 14.41 -21.77 6.94
CA SER A 8 14.64 -21.55 5.50
C SER A 8 13.65 -22.32 4.61
N SER A 9 13.33 -23.56 4.99
CA SER A 9 12.32 -24.37 4.29
C SER A 9 10.92 -23.77 4.40
N PHE A 10 10.53 -23.31 5.60
CA PHE A 10 9.24 -22.64 5.82
C PHE A 10 9.15 -21.33 5.03
N LEU A 11 10.22 -20.53 5.03
CA LEU A 11 10.30 -19.28 4.28
C LEU A 11 10.16 -19.52 2.76
N SER A 12 10.73 -20.59 2.24
CA SER A 12 10.66 -20.95 0.82
C SER A 12 9.24 -21.42 0.42
N GLN A 13 8.57 -22.18 1.30
CA GLN A 13 7.17 -22.59 1.10
C GLN A 13 6.21 -21.40 1.15
N LEU A 14 6.43 -20.45 2.07
CA LEU A 14 5.67 -19.21 2.16
C LEU A 14 5.83 -18.36 0.89
N LEU A 15 7.07 -18.28 0.37
CA LEU A 15 7.39 -17.51 -0.83
C LEU A 15 6.74 -18.10 -2.09
N LEU A 16 6.72 -19.43 -2.22
CA LEU A 16 6.07 -20.10 -3.34
C LEU A 16 4.54 -19.98 -3.28
N ALA A 17 3.95 -20.03 -2.09
CA ALA A 17 2.51 -19.81 -1.89
C ALA A 17 2.09 -18.38 -2.21
N ALA A 18 2.90 -17.37 -1.86
CA ALA A 18 2.65 -15.97 -2.22
C ALA A 18 2.67 -15.75 -3.73
N PHE A 19 3.58 -16.42 -4.45
CA PHE A 19 3.64 -16.34 -5.91
C PHE A 19 2.45 -17.05 -6.59
N ALA A 20 2.00 -18.18 -6.04
CA ALA A 20 0.82 -18.88 -6.52
C ALA A 20 -0.48 -18.08 -6.31
N LEU A 21 -0.57 -17.30 -5.23
CA LEU A 21 -1.73 -16.41 -4.97
C LEU A 21 -1.77 -15.19 -5.91
N ALA A 22 -0.64 -14.85 -6.53
CA ALA A 22 -0.55 -13.82 -7.57
C ALA A 22 -0.79 -14.37 -8.98
N ALA A 23 -1.05 -15.68 -9.13
CA ALA A 23 -1.39 -16.27 -10.42
C ALA A 23 -2.77 -15.73 -10.85
N PRO A 24 -2.84 -14.95 -11.94
CA PRO A 24 -4.10 -14.48 -12.46
C PRO A 24 -4.85 -15.69 -13.03
N LEU A 25 -5.95 -16.10 -12.38
CA LEU A 25 -6.93 -16.99 -12.99
C LEU A 25 -7.57 -16.23 -14.17
N LYS A 26 -6.94 -16.35 -15.34
CA LYS A 26 -7.56 -15.98 -16.61
C LYS A 26 -8.55 -17.07 -16.97
N GLU A 27 -9.81 -16.85 -16.62
CA GLU A 27 -10.93 -17.51 -17.25
C GLU A 27 -11.98 -16.46 -17.59
N ASP A 28 -11.74 -15.75 -18.69
CA ASP A 28 -12.57 -15.81 -19.90
C ASP A 28 -12.11 -14.71 -20.85
N SER A 29 -11.84 -15.14 -22.07
CA SER A 29 -11.78 -14.38 -23.31
C SER A 29 -12.59 -13.09 -23.32
N THR A 30 -11.90 -11.95 -23.17
CA THR A 30 -12.18 -10.79 -24.03
C THR A 30 -10.92 -9.95 -24.14
N ILE A 31 -10.03 -10.40 -25.01
CA ILE A 31 -8.97 -9.55 -25.55
C ILE A 31 -9.65 -8.55 -26.50
N THR A 32 -9.88 -7.32 -26.05
CA THR A 32 -9.95 -6.13 -26.90
C THR A 32 -9.62 -4.88 -26.07
N VAL A 33 -8.33 -4.53 -26.08
CA VAL A 33 -7.76 -3.18 -26.09
C VAL A 33 -8.71 -2.02 -25.75
N LYS A 34 -8.94 -1.78 -24.45
CA LYS A 34 -9.24 -0.48 -23.80
C LYS A 34 -8.86 -0.68 -22.32
N THR A 35 -7.70 -0.28 -21.80
CA THR A 35 -7.35 1.10 -21.51
C THR A 35 -5.93 1.09 -20.92
N VAL A 36 -4.99 1.75 -21.57
CA VAL A 36 -3.77 2.24 -20.92
C VAL A 36 -4.21 3.42 -20.07
N GLY A 37 -4.44 3.23 -18.77
CA GLY A 37 -4.90 4.34 -17.91
C GLY A 37 -4.53 4.24 -16.45
N ASN A 38 -4.33 3.03 -15.89
CA ASN A 38 -4.24 2.93 -14.43
C ASN A 38 -3.66 1.58 -13.99
N ALA A 39 -2.45 1.26 -14.46
CA ALA A 39 -1.63 0.15 -13.94
C ALA A 39 -1.45 0.21 -12.41
N TRP A 40 -1.56 1.41 -11.81
CA TRP A 40 -1.54 1.65 -10.37
C TRP A 40 -2.75 1.09 -9.60
N GLN A 41 -3.86 0.76 -10.28
CA GLN A 41 -5.14 0.42 -9.62
C GLN A 41 -5.43 -1.09 -9.57
N TYR A 42 -4.66 -1.90 -10.30
CA TYR A 42 -4.79 -3.36 -10.31
C TYR A 42 -3.81 -3.97 -9.29
N GLY A 43 -4.22 -4.09 -8.03
CA GLY A 43 -3.62 -4.99 -7.04
C GLY A 43 -2.33 -4.53 -6.31
N THR A 44 -1.46 -3.73 -6.93
CA THR A 44 -0.12 -3.39 -6.35
C THR A 44 0.03 -1.94 -5.84
N GLY A 45 -0.89 -1.03 -6.18
CA GLY A 45 -0.76 0.40 -5.85
C GLY A 45 -0.67 0.70 -4.34
N GLY A 46 -1.35 -0.08 -3.50
CA GLY A 46 -1.25 0.04 -2.05
C GLY A 46 0.05 -0.53 -1.48
N GLY A 47 0.61 -1.57 -2.12
CA GLY A 47 1.81 -2.25 -1.65
C GLY A 47 3.06 -1.38 -1.77
N ILE A 48 3.24 -0.67 -2.89
CA ILE A 48 4.43 0.16 -3.09
C ILE A 48 4.43 1.39 -2.16
N LEU A 49 3.26 2.03 -1.99
CA LEU A 49 3.12 3.17 -1.09
C LEU A 49 3.26 2.76 0.37
N GLY A 50 2.67 1.63 0.76
CA GLY A 50 2.86 1.05 2.10
C GLY A 50 4.31 0.65 2.37
N LEU A 51 5.02 0.13 1.37
CA LEU A 51 6.43 -0.25 1.48
C LEU A 51 7.34 0.98 1.65
N ILE A 52 7.08 2.08 0.92
CA ILE A 52 7.79 3.35 1.11
C ILE A 52 7.60 3.86 2.54
N VAL A 53 6.35 3.92 3.01
CA VAL A 53 6.03 4.38 4.38
C VAL A 53 6.69 3.50 5.45
N LEU A 54 6.70 2.18 5.26
CA LEU A 54 7.39 1.24 6.15
C LEU A 54 8.90 1.49 6.21
N ILE A 55 9.56 1.75 5.06
CA ILE A 55 10.99 2.08 5.02
C ILE A 55 11.26 3.38 5.79
N LEU A 56 10.43 4.41 5.59
CA LEU A 56 10.56 5.67 6.32
C LEU A 56 10.45 5.47 7.84
N ASP A 57 9.52 4.63 8.30
CA ASP A 57 9.34 4.31 9.73
C ASP A 57 10.61 3.67 10.33
N ILE A 58 11.24 2.74 9.60
CA ILE A 58 12.50 2.09 10.01
C ILE A 58 13.66 3.09 10.13
N ILE A 59 13.84 3.97 9.15
CA ILE A 59 14.94 4.95 9.14
C ILE A 59 14.85 5.85 10.37
N VAL A 60 13.65 6.36 10.65
CA VAL A 60 13.42 7.24 11.80
C VAL A 60 13.61 6.49 13.12
N PHE A 61 13.17 5.23 13.21
CA PHE A 61 13.45 4.41 14.39
C PHE A 61 14.94 4.28 14.67
N VAL A 62 15.75 4.01 13.63
CA VAL A 62 17.22 3.91 13.76
C VAL A 62 17.82 5.25 14.21
N GLU A 63 17.37 6.37 13.64
CA GLU A 63 17.85 7.71 13.98
C GLU A 63 17.49 8.11 15.44
N VAL A 64 16.25 7.83 15.86
CA VAL A 64 15.79 8.04 17.24
C VAL A 64 16.59 7.19 18.22
N LEU A 65 16.82 5.91 17.90
CA LEU A 65 17.62 5.00 18.73
C LEU A 65 19.08 5.44 18.83
N GLN A 66 19.70 5.92 17.73
CA GLN A 66 21.07 6.42 17.71
C GLN A 66 21.27 7.76 18.43
N SER A 67 20.22 8.57 18.59
CA SER A 67 20.37 9.88 19.25
C SER A 67 20.80 9.75 20.73
N ASN A 68 21.77 10.54 21.20
CA ASN A 68 22.17 10.58 22.63
C ASN A 68 21.31 11.62 23.40
N ARG A 69 19.99 11.60 23.20
CA ARG A 69 19.04 12.53 23.83
C ARG A 69 18.26 11.82 24.95
N PRO A 70 17.74 12.55 25.95
CA PRO A 70 16.97 11.97 27.05
C PRO A 70 15.83 11.08 26.54
N ALA A 71 15.61 9.96 27.23
CA ALA A 71 14.68 8.90 26.81
C ALA A 71 13.24 9.41 26.55
N SER A 72 12.80 10.42 27.30
CA SER A 72 11.47 11.04 27.12
C SER A 72 11.27 11.64 25.73
N SER A 73 12.29 12.30 25.16
CA SER A 73 12.22 12.87 23.82
C SER A 73 12.23 11.80 22.73
N LYS A 74 12.98 10.71 22.92
CA LYS A 74 12.98 9.58 21.98
C LYS A 74 11.60 8.94 21.85
N ILE A 75 10.94 8.72 22.98
CA ILE A 75 9.64 8.06 23.04
C ILE A 75 8.57 8.88 22.32
N ILE A 76 8.58 10.21 22.51
CA ILE A 76 7.63 11.12 21.83
C ILE A 76 7.84 11.10 20.31
N TRP A 77 9.08 11.21 19.84
CA TRP A 77 9.38 11.17 18.41
C TRP A 77 9.02 9.84 17.76
N CYS A 78 9.29 8.73 18.46
CA CYS A 78 8.89 7.40 18.04
C CYS A 78 7.36 7.27 17.93
N LEU A 79 6.61 7.73 18.93
CA LEU A 79 5.16 7.66 18.93
C LEU A 79 4.53 8.50 17.81
N VAL A 80 5.06 9.70 17.54
CA VAL A 80 4.58 10.59 16.48
C VAL A 80 4.75 9.94 15.10
N VAL A 81 5.92 9.36 14.84
CA VAL A 81 6.26 8.78 13.52
C VAL A 81 5.51 7.48 13.29
N PHE A 82 5.37 6.65 14.33
CA PHE A 82 4.59 5.41 14.27
C PHE A 82 3.09 5.66 14.06
N LEU A 83 2.55 6.74 14.63
CA LEU A 83 1.14 7.08 14.48
C LEU A 83 0.85 7.82 13.16
N PHE A 84 1.85 8.46 12.56
CA PHE A 84 1.76 9.19 11.28
C PHE A 84 1.07 8.39 10.15
N PRO A 85 1.41 7.13 9.85
CA PRO A 85 0.72 6.36 8.80
C PRO A 85 -0.78 6.18 9.06
N ILE A 86 -1.16 6.01 10.33
CA ILE A 86 -2.57 5.82 10.72
C ILE A 86 -3.32 7.14 10.67
N VAL A 87 -2.75 8.20 11.27
CA VAL A 87 -3.34 9.54 11.28
C VAL A 87 -3.50 10.08 9.86
N GLY A 88 -2.51 9.89 9.00
CA GLY A 88 -2.58 10.28 7.58
C GLY A 88 -3.76 9.63 6.85
N MET A 89 -4.00 8.33 7.08
CA MET A 89 -5.17 7.64 6.52
C MET A 89 -6.48 8.17 7.09
N VAL A 90 -6.57 8.41 8.39
CA VAL A 90 -7.78 8.93 9.04
C VAL A 90 -8.13 10.32 8.52
N VAL A 91 -7.14 11.22 8.42
CA VAL A 91 -7.31 12.56 7.85
C VAL A 91 -7.74 12.45 6.38
N TYR A 92 -7.09 11.63 5.57
CA TYR A 92 -7.52 11.42 4.19
C TYR A 92 -8.97 10.93 4.12
N TYR A 93 -9.38 9.98 4.95
CA TYR A 93 -10.75 9.47 4.95
C TYR A 93 -11.78 10.56 5.29
N VAL A 94 -11.52 11.37 6.33
CA VAL A 94 -12.42 12.45 6.77
C VAL A 94 -12.49 13.58 5.73
N PHE A 95 -11.36 13.94 5.11
CA PHE A 95 -11.29 15.03 4.15
C PHE A 95 -11.50 14.62 2.68
N SER A 96 -11.53 13.32 2.36
CA SER A 96 -11.62 12.82 0.96
C SER A 96 -12.93 13.17 0.25
N ASN A 97 -13.92 13.78 0.93
CA ASN A 97 -15.17 14.34 0.41
C ASN A 97 -15.63 13.76 -0.96
N ARG A 98 -15.87 12.45 -0.97
CA ARG A 98 -16.23 11.69 -2.18
C ARG A 98 -17.61 12.06 -2.70
N SER A 99 -18.46 12.64 -1.86
CA SER A 99 -19.81 13.10 -2.18
C SER A 99 -19.82 14.24 -3.21
N ALA A 100 -18.79 15.10 -3.25
CA ALA A 100 -18.74 16.25 -4.17
C ALA A 100 -18.39 15.88 -5.63
N HIS A 101 -17.82 14.71 -5.89
CA HIS A 101 -17.36 14.31 -7.22
C HIS A 101 -18.32 13.34 -7.95
N SER A 102 -19.53 13.14 -7.44
CA SER A 102 -20.58 12.34 -8.11
C SER A 102 -21.29 13.09 -9.25
N ASN A 103 -20.78 14.26 -9.68
CA ASN A 103 -21.55 15.17 -10.51
C ASN A 103 -21.27 15.05 -12.01
N ARG A 104 -22.34 14.70 -12.73
CA ARG A 104 -22.62 15.00 -14.14
C ARG A 104 -21.85 14.21 -15.20
N SER A 105 -22.15 12.91 -15.29
CA SER A 105 -22.04 12.22 -16.57
C SER A 105 -23.20 12.64 -17.48
N GLY A 106 -23.03 13.79 -18.13
CA GLY A 106 -23.92 14.26 -19.19
C GLY A 106 -23.59 13.49 -20.46
N TYR A 107 -24.18 12.30 -20.62
CA TYR A 107 -24.26 11.62 -21.92
C TYR A 107 -25.28 12.37 -22.77
N GLU A 108 -24.86 13.54 -23.25
CA GLU A 108 -25.59 14.27 -24.27
C GLU A 108 -25.46 13.43 -25.54
N THR A 109 -26.49 12.62 -25.80
CA THR A 109 -26.62 11.85 -27.01
C THR A 109 -26.58 12.85 -28.16
N LEU A 110 -25.54 12.79 -28.99
CA LEU A 110 -25.45 13.51 -30.26
C LEU A 110 -26.47 12.96 -31.28
N THR A 111 -27.73 12.97 -30.88
CA THR A 111 -28.91 12.81 -31.71
C THR A 111 -29.55 14.19 -31.82
N GLN A 112 -28.92 15.10 -32.57
CA GLN A 112 -29.68 16.16 -33.21
C GLN A 112 -29.12 16.43 -34.61
N SER A 113 -30.02 16.20 -35.58
CA SER A 113 -30.05 16.51 -37.02
C SER A 113 -28.98 15.87 -37.91
#